data_AF-A0A8C6MNK4-F1
#
_entry.id   AF-A0A8C6MNK4-F1
#
_cell.length_a   1.000
_cell.length_b   1.000
_cell.length_c   1.000
_cell.angle_alpha   90.00
_cell.angle_beta   90.00
_cell.angle_gamma   90.00
#
_symmetry.space_group_name_H-M   'P 1'
#
loop_
_entity.id
_entity.type
_entity.pdbx_description
1 polymer ?
#
loop_
_entity_poly.entity_id
_entity_poly.type
_entity_poly.pdbx_seq_one_letter_code
_entity_poly.pdbx_strand_id
1 'polypeptide(L)'
;MSSQVIPAFPKTFSSSLDLWREKNDQLVRQAKQLTRDSRPSLRRQQSAQDTLEGLRELLLTLQGLPAAVPALPLELTVLCNCIILRASLVQAFTEDLTQDLQRGLERVLEAQHHLEPKSQQGLKELWHTVLSASSLPPELLPALHCLASLQAVFWMSTDRLEDLTLLLQTLNGSQVTGEMKMNVPPHTPKSPRASDMLSKHSTFSIFPSCPSSCFLM
;
A
#
# COMPACT_ATOMS: atom_id res chain seq x y z
N MET A 1 33.69 -37.72 -19.10
CA MET A 1 34.05 -36.36 -18.66
C MET A 1 32.89 -35.85 -17.82
N SER A 2 33.00 -35.95 -16.50
CA SER A 2 31.92 -35.60 -15.57
C SER A 2 31.84 -34.08 -15.41
N SER A 3 30.74 -33.49 -15.87
CA SER A 3 30.44 -32.07 -15.64
C SER A 3 30.14 -31.86 -14.16
N GLN A 4 31.05 -31.20 -13.45
CA GLN A 4 30.79 -30.72 -12.09
C GLN A 4 29.80 -29.56 -12.16
N VAL A 5 28.67 -29.72 -11.49
CA VAL A 5 27.72 -28.64 -11.22
C VAL A 5 28.38 -27.73 -10.19
N ILE A 6 28.72 -26.52 -10.61
CA ILE A 6 29.22 -25.46 -9.71
C ILE A 6 28.05 -25.10 -8.77
N PRO A 7 28.18 -25.26 -7.44
CA PRO A 7 27.15 -24.81 -6.52
C PRO A 7 27.09 -23.27 -6.58
N ALA A 8 25.88 -22.75 -6.74
CA ALA A 8 25.63 -21.31 -6.70
C ALA A 8 26.17 -20.73 -5.38
N PHE A 9 27.05 -19.73 -5.47
CA PHE A 9 27.58 -19.02 -4.31
C PHE A 9 26.43 -18.43 -3.47
N PRO A 10 26.52 -18.45 -2.13
CA PRO A 10 25.56 -17.76 -1.28
C PRO A 10 25.59 -16.26 -1.59
N LYS A 11 24.42 -15.65 -1.77
CA LYS A 11 24.27 -14.19 -1.90
C LYS A 11 24.93 -13.52 -0.69
N THR A 12 25.97 -12.73 -0.91
CA THR A 12 26.57 -11.90 0.14
C THR A 12 25.71 -10.67 0.34
N PHE A 13 25.12 -10.52 1.52
CA PHE A 13 24.37 -9.33 1.90
C PHE A 13 25.34 -8.25 2.38
N SER A 14 25.29 -7.07 1.76
CA SER A 14 26.13 -5.93 2.14
C SER A 14 25.69 -5.24 3.43
N SER A 15 24.43 -5.41 3.83
CA SER A 15 23.86 -4.75 5.02
C SER A 15 22.70 -5.54 5.63
N SER A 16 22.33 -5.21 6.88
CA SER A 16 21.13 -5.75 7.53
C SER A 16 19.85 -5.41 6.76
N LEU A 17 19.79 -4.25 6.09
CA LEU A 17 18.67 -3.86 5.24
C LEU A 17 18.51 -4.81 4.03
N ASP A 18 19.62 -5.27 3.44
CA ASP A 18 19.57 -6.22 2.32
C ASP A 18 19.04 -7.58 2.78
N LEU A 19 19.44 -8.02 3.98
CA LEU A 19 18.95 -9.26 4.58
C LEU A 19 17.44 -9.19 4.85
N TRP A 20 16.97 -8.09 5.44
CA TRP A 20 15.54 -7.87 5.71
C TRP A 20 14.71 -7.74 4.43
N ARG A 21 15.27 -7.11 3.39
CA ARG A 21 14.64 -7.04 2.07
C ARG A 21 14.48 -8.43 1.46
N GLU A 22 15.52 -9.26 1.47
CA GLU A 22 15.41 -10.63 0.96
C GLU A 22 14.44 -11.46 1.82
N LYS A 23 14.38 -11.26 3.15
CA LYS A 23 13.36 -11.90 4.01
C LYS A 23 11.95 -11.51 3.56
N ASN A 24 11.69 -10.22 3.33
CA ASN A 24 10.39 -9.76 2.77
C ASN A 24 10.10 -10.43 1.42
N ASP A 25 11.05 -10.44 0.49
CA ASP A 25 10.86 -11.01 -0.83
C ASP A 25 10.62 -12.53 -0.78
N GLN A 26 11.23 -13.25 0.17
CA GLN A 26 10.94 -14.66 0.42
C GLN A 26 9.50 -14.87 0.91
N LEU A 27 9.05 -14.10 1.91
CA LEU A 27 7.70 -14.18 2.46
C LEU A 27 6.64 -13.86 1.40
N VAL A 28 6.87 -12.82 0.59
CA VAL A 28 5.99 -12.46 -0.53
C VAL A 28 5.92 -13.58 -1.56
N ARG A 29 7.05 -14.20 -1.91
CA ARG A 29 7.07 -15.36 -2.83
C ARG A 29 6.29 -16.54 -2.26
N GLN A 30 6.42 -16.85 -0.97
CA GLN A 30 5.65 -17.90 -0.31
C GLN A 30 4.16 -17.63 -0.41
N ALA A 31 3.71 -16.43 -0.05
CA ALA A 31 2.30 -16.09 -0.11
C ALA A 31 1.74 -16.02 -1.54
N LYS A 32 2.52 -15.58 -2.54
CA LYS A 32 2.12 -15.65 -3.97
C LYS A 32 1.98 -17.08 -4.48
N GLN A 33 2.72 -18.04 -3.92
CA GLN A 33 2.52 -19.46 -4.26
C GLN A 33 1.19 -19.97 -3.69
N LEU A 34 0.80 -19.52 -2.50
CA LEU A 34 -0.47 -19.90 -1.87
C LEU A 34 -1.70 -19.44 -2.66
N THR A 35 -1.62 -18.34 -3.42
CA THR A 35 -2.74 -17.85 -4.25
C THR A 35 -2.89 -18.59 -5.58
N ARG A 36 -1.83 -19.25 -6.08
CA ARG A 36 -1.87 -20.01 -7.35
C ARG A 36 -2.56 -21.36 -7.23
N ASP A 37 -2.50 -21.98 -6.06
CA ASP A 37 -3.21 -23.22 -5.83
C ASP A 37 -4.72 -22.94 -5.86
N SER A 38 -5.52 -23.79 -6.49
CA SER A 38 -6.96 -23.50 -6.71
C SER A 38 -7.87 -24.03 -5.59
N ARG A 39 -7.34 -24.81 -4.63
CA ARG A 39 -8.13 -25.48 -3.59
C ARG A 39 -7.95 -24.84 -2.20
N PRO A 40 -8.99 -24.23 -1.62
CA PRO A 40 -8.94 -23.80 -0.22
C PRO A 40 -8.68 -25.04 0.65
N SER A 41 -7.54 -25.06 1.34
CA SER A 41 -7.14 -26.15 2.21
C SER A 41 -6.65 -25.57 3.52
N LEU A 42 -6.90 -26.28 4.62
CA LEU A 42 -6.43 -25.91 5.96
C LEU A 42 -4.92 -25.65 5.97
N ARG A 43 -4.16 -26.45 5.20
CA ARG A 43 -2.72 -26.29 5.03
C ARG A 43 -2.34 -24.93 4.43
N ARG A 44 -3.07 -24.44 3.42
CA ARG A 44 -2.83 -23.13 2.83
C ARG A 44 -3.10 -22.01 3.83
N GLN A 45 -4.21 -22.10 4.56
CA GLN A 45 -4.56 -21.11 5.57
C GLN A 45 -3.49 -21.06 6.67
N GLN A 46 -3.01 -22.21 7.12
CA GLN A 46 -1.90 -22.30 8.07
C GLN A 46 -0.63 -21.66 7.51
N SER A 47 -0.23 -21.99 6.27
CA SER A 47 0.96 -21.41 5.64
C SER A 47 0.86 -19.90 5.42
N ALA A 48 -0.34 -19.39 5.11
CA ALA A 48 -0.59 -17.96 5.00
C ALA A 48 -0.49 -17.28 6.37
N GLN A 49 -0.98 -17.93 7.43
CA GLN A 49 -0.83 -17.44 8.80
C GLN A 49 0.65 -17.43 9.23
N ASP A 50 1.40 -18.48 8.94
CA ASP A 50 2.83 -18.56 9.25
C ASP A 50 3.62 -17.46 8.49
N THR A 51 3.23 -17.19 7.24
CA THR A 51 3.83 -16.12 6.42
C THR A 51 3.46 -14.74 6.98
N LEU A 52 2.22 -14.55 7.41
CA LEU A 52 1.78 -13.30 8.05
C LEU A 52 2.55 -13.05 9.35
N GLU A 53 2.78 -14.08 10.16
CA GLU A 53 3.56 -13.96 11.38
C GLU A 53 5.02 -13.59 11.07
N GLY A 54 5.63 -14.23 10.07
CA GLY A 54 6.97 -13.87 9.61
C GLY A 54 7.09 -12.42 9.11
N LEU A 55 6.04 -11.88 8.48
CA LEU A 55 5.98 -10.47 8.08
C LEU A 55 5.81 -9.54 9.30
N ARG A 56 4.99 -9.92 10.28
CA ARG A 56 4.82 -9.16 11.54
C ARG A 56 6.10 -9.06 12.34
N GLU A 57 6.83 -10.16 12.50
CA GLU A 57 8.14 -10.15 13.16
C GLU A 57 9.13 -9.21 12.45
N LEU A 58 9.12 -9.23 11.12
CA LEU A 58 9.96 -8.35 10.31
C LEU A 58 9.56 -6.89 10.47
N LEU A 59 8.26 -6.60 10.48
CA LEU A 59 7.73 -5.26 10.71
C LEU A 59 8.13 -4.73 12.09
N LEU A 60 7.98 -5.54 13.14
CA LEU A 60 8.39 -5.19 14.50
C LEU A 60 9.89 -4.87 14.57
N THR A 61 10.71 -5.66 13.87
CA THR A 61 12.17 -5.43 13.78
C THR A 61 12.46 -4.08 13.13
N LEU A 62 11.79 -3.75 12.02
CA LEU A 62 11.97 -2.49 11.30
C LEU A 62 11.45 -1.28 12.09
N GLN A 63 10.30 -1.43 12.78
CA GLN A 63 9.71 -0.39 13.62
C GLN A 63 10.52 -0.11 14.89
N GLY A 64 11.36 -1.06 15.33
CA GLY A 64 12.33 -0.84 16.41
C GLY A 64 13.50 0.08 16.01
N LEU A 65 13.67 0.37 14.72
CA LEU A 65 14.67 1.30 14.21
C LEU A 65 14.13 2.73 14.21
N PRO A 66 15.01 3.74 14.32
CA PRO A 66 14.63 5.12 14.02
C PRO A 66 13.96 5.20 12.65
N ALA A 67 12.98 6.10 12.48
CA ALA A 67 12.31 6.37 11.21
C ALA A 67 13.28 7.05 10.23
N ALA A 68 14.34 6.36 9.83
CA ALA A 68 15.34 6.87 8.92
C ALA A 68 14.94 6.51 7.48
N VAL A 69 15.09 7.48 6.57
CA VAL A 69 14.74 7.36 5.14
C VAL A 69 15.29 6.08 4.47
N PRO A 70 16.50 5.57 4.78
CA PRO A 70 16.98 4.33 4.15
C PRO A 70 16.19 3.05 4.52
N ALA A 71 15.61 3.00 5.73
CA ALA A 71 14.89 1.83 6.24
C ALA A 71 13.37 1.93 6.01
N LEU A 72 12.85 3.16 6.02
CA LEU A 72 11.41 3.42 5.97
C LEU A 72 10.69 2.86 4.72
N PRO A 73 11.22 2.93 3.49
CA PRO A 73 10.57 2.33 2.33
C PRO A 73 10.31 0.82 2.49
N LEU A 74 11.26 0.10 3.10
CA LEU A 74 11.11 -1.33 3.35
C LEU A 74 10.05 -1.58 4.42
N GLU A 75 10.06 -0.80 5.51
CA GLU A 75 9.05 -0.89 6.57
C GLU A 75 7.63 -0.71 6.03
N LEU A 76 7.39 0.36 5.26
CA LEU A 76 6.06 0.63 4.69
C LEU A 76 5.65 -0.46 3.68
N THR A 77 6.61 -1.03 2.95
CA THR A 77 6.36 -2.16 2.05
C THR A 77 5.93 -3.41 2.82
N VAL A 78 6.64 -3.75 3.90
CA VAL A 78 6.29 -4.89 4.78
C VAL A 78 4.93 -4.67 5.43
N LEU A 79 4.63 -3.44 5.89
CA LEU A 79 3.33 -3.05 6.43
C LEU A 79 2.20 -3.30 5.42
N CYS A 80 2.37 -2.83 4.17
CA CYS A 80 1.41 -3.09 3.10
C CYS A 80 1.18 -4.60 2.89
N ASN A 81 2.27 -5.38 2.89
CA ASN A 81 2.21 -6.82 2.70
C ASN A 81 1.47 -7.52 3.87
N CYS A 82 1.69 -7.10 5.12
CA CYS A 82 0.92 -7.56 6.28
C CYS A 82 -0.57 -7.31 6.11
N ILE A 83 -0.94 -6.08 5.75
CA ILE A 83 -2.34 -5.67 5.56
C ILE A 83 -3.01 -6.50 4.49
N ILE A 84 -2.37 -6.62 3.31
CA ILE A 84 -2.93 -7.35 2.16
C ILE A 84 -3.13 -8.82 2.51
N LEU A 85 -2.13 -9.46 3.09
CA LEU A 85 -2.21 -10.88 3.44
C LEU A 85 -3.27 -11.13 4.52
N ARG A 86 -3.32 -10.29 5.57
CA ARG A 86 -4.36 -10.38 6.61
C ARG A 86 -5.75 -10.21 6.00
N ALA A 87 -5.96 -9.18 5.18
CA ALA A 87 -7.25 -8.93 4.53
C ALA A 87 -7.65 -10.11 3.61
N SER A 88 -6.70 -10.75 2.94
CA SER A 88 -6.96 -11.94 2.12
C SER A 88 -7.37 -13.17 2.94
N LEU A 89 -6.84 -13.30 4.16
CA LEU A 89 -7.17 -14.41 5.08
C LEU A 89 -8.57 -14.28 5.66
N VAL A 90 -8.97 -13.07 6.07
CA VAL A 90 -10.28 -12.81 6.68
C VAL A 90 -11.34 -12.33 5.69
N GLN A 91 -10.96 -12.13 4.42
CA GLN A 91 -11.79 -11.61 3.33
C GLN A 91 -12.45 -10.25 3.64
N ALA A 92 -11.82 -9.46 4.51
CA ALA A 92 -12.34 -8.18 4.96
C ALA A 92 -11.20 -7.29 5.44
N PHE A 93 -11.43 -5.97 5.43
CA PHE A 93 -10.57 -5.03 6.13
C PHE A 93 -11.16 -4.76 7.52
N THR A 94 -10.39 -5.05 8.56
CA THR A 94 -10.79 -4.86 9.96
C THR A 94 -10.36 -3.50 10.48
N GLU A 95 -10.93 -3.06 11.61
CA GLU A 95 -10.58 -1.79 12.26
C GLU A 95 -9.08 -1.69 12.60
N ASP A 96 -8.40 -2.80 12.88
CA ASP A 96 -6.95 -2.87 13.09
C ASP A 96 -6.13 -2.26 11.93
N LEU A 97 -6.70 -2.27 10.71
CA LEU A 97 -6.10 -1.59 9.57
C LEU A 97 -5.87 -0.11 9.83
N THR A 98 -6.81 0.56 10.49
CA THR A 98 -6.71 2.01 10.73
C THR A 98 -5.50 2.34 11.59
N GLN A 99 -5.22 1.52 12.60
CA GLN A 99 -4.05 1.66 13.47
C GLN A 99 -2.75 1.39 12.70
N ASP A 100 -2.74 0.34 11.88
CA ASP A 100 -1.59 0.00 11.04
C ASP A 100 -1.27 1.11 10.02
N LEU A 101 -2.29 1.65 9.34
CA LEU A 101 -2.15 2.77 8.40
C LEU A 101 -1.70 4.05 9.11
N GLN A 102 -2.31 4.37 10.25
CA GLN A 102 -1.93 5.52 11.07
C GLN A 102 -0.46 5.43 11.44
N ARG A 103 -0.02 4.28 11.97
CA ARG A 103 1.38 4.07 12.37
C ARG A 103 2.34 4.24 11.19
N GLY A 104 1.99 3.73 10.01
CA GLY A 104 2.79 3.91 8.80
C GLY A 104 2.94 5.39 8.40
N LEU A 105 1.86 6.18 8.48
CA LEU A 105 1.90 7.61 8.18
C LEU A 105 2.69 8.41 9.23
N GLU A 106 2.51 8.08 10.51
CA GLU A 106 3.29 8.67 11.61
C GLU A 106 4.79 8.46 11.40
N ARG A 107 5.21 7.24 11.02
CA ARG A 107 6.61 6.92 10.69
C ARG A 107 7.15 7.76 9.53
N VAL A 108 6.31 8.08 8.55
CA VAL A 108 6.67 8.96 7.43
C VAL A 108 6.86 10.41 7.88
N LEU A 109 6.07 10.88 8.83
CA LEU A 109 6.22 12.22 9.40
C LEU A 109 7.46 12.31 10.30
N GLU A 110 7.71 11.28 11.14
CA GLU A 110 8.91 11.15 11.96
C GLU A 110 10.19 11.26 11.11
N ALA A 111 10.23 10.58 9.95
CA ALA A 111 11.36 10.61 9.02
C ALA A 111 11.59 11.96 8.33
N GLN A 112 10.53 12.77 8.21
CA GLN A 112 10.58 14.10 7.61
C GLN A 112 10.85 15.21 8.62
N HIS A 113 11.26 14.85 9.85
CA HIS A 113 11.48 15.78 10.97
C HIS A 113 10.27 16.68 11.26
N HIS A 114 9.08 16.29 10.84
CA HIS A 114 7.86 16.96 11.29
C HIS A 114 7.68 16.56 12.75
N LEU A 115 7.64 17.56 13.64
CA LEU A 115 7.47 17.37 15.09
C LEU A 115 6.33 16.39 15.37
N GLU A 116 6.52 15.59 16.43
CA GLU A 116 5.66 14.50 16.89
C GLU A 116 4.25 14.55 16.30
N PRO A 117 3.85 13.54 15.52
CA PRO A 117 2.46 13.38 15.12
C PRO A 117 1.61 13.48 16.38
N LYS A 118 0.71 14.47 16.44
CA LYS A 118 -0.27 14.51 17.52
C LYS A 118 -1.04 13.19 17.38
N SER A 119 -0.88 12.24 18.31
CA SER A 119 -1.47 10.90 18.21
C SER A 119 -3.02 10.89 18.21
N GLN A 120 -3.62 12.07 18.12
CA GLN A 120 -5.05 12.37 18.03
C GLN A 120 -5.48 12.83 16.62
N GLN A 121 -4.56 12.90 15.66
CA GLN A 121 -4.85 13.31 14.29
C GLN A 121 -5.48 12.15 13.53
N GLY A 122 -6.62 12.39 12.87
CA GLY A 122 -7.29 11.38 12.07
C GLY A 122 -6.49 11.00 10.81
N LEU A 123 -6.80 9.84 10.23
CA LEU A 123 -6.14 9.34 9.00
C LEU A 123 -6.18 10.37 7.86
N LYS A 124 -7.29 11.09 7.72
CA LYS A 124 -7.46 12.15 6.73
C LYS A 124 -6.42 13.26 6.91
N GLU A 125 -6.29 13.78 8.13
CA GLU A 125 -5.37 14.87 8.43
C GLU A 125 -3.91 14.40 8.36
N LEU A 126 -3.62 13.14 8.69
CA LEU A 126 -2.30 12.54 8.52
C LEU A 126 -1.90 12.47 7.05
N TRP A 127 -2.78 11.96 6.19
CA TRP A 127 -2.55 11.95 4.74
C TRP A 127 -2.31 13.33 4.17
N HIS A 128 -3.13 14.32 4.55
CA HIS A 128 -2.92 15.70 4.13
C HIS A 128 -1.53 16.21 4.55
N THR A 129 -1.08 15.92 5.77
CA THR A 129 0.23 16.36 6.28
C THR A 129 1.37 15.68 5.54
N VAL A 130 1.29 14.36 5.33
CA VAL A 130 2.31 13.58 4.59
C VAL A 130 2.44 14.06 3.15
N LEU A 131 1.32 14.32 2.46
CA LEU A 131 1.31 14.73 1.06
C LEU A 131 1.63 16.22 0.87
N SER A 132 1.37 17.06 1.88
CA SER A 132 1.73 18.49 1.85
C SER A 132 3.19 18.75 2.18
N ALA A 133 3.93 17.75 2.64
CA ALA A 133 5.34 17.89 2.96
C ALA A 133 6.16 18.15 1.68
N SER A 134 6.81 19.32 1.62
CA SER A 134 7.51 19.81 0.43
C SER A 134 8.70 18.95 -0.01
N SER A 135 9.13 17.96 0.78
CA SER A 135 10.36 17.20 0.56
C SER A 135 10.17 15.70 0.77
N LEU A 136 9.09 15.12 0.24
CA LEU A 136 8.87 13.69 0.32
C LEU A 136 9.94 12.93 -0.50
N PRO A 137 10.74 12.04 0.12
CA PRO A 137 11.74 11.26 -0.61
C PRO A 137 11.13 10.38 -1.71
N PRO A 138 11.68 10.38 -2.94
CA PRO A 138 11.13 9.60 -4.05
C PRO A 138 11.11 8.09 -3.79
N GLU A 139 11.99 7.59 -2.93
CA GLU A 139 12.06 6.19 -2.52
C GLU A 139 10.83 5.73 -1.74
N LEU A 140 10.10 6.66 -1.11
CA LEU A 140 8.87 6.36 -0.36
C LEU A 140 7.64 6.28 -1.26
N LEU A 141 7.66 6.93 -2.43
CA LEU A 141 6.49 7.05 -3.31
C LEU A 141 5.82 5.70 -3.62
N PRO A 142 6.55 4.62 -3.98
CA PRO A 142 5.90 3.35 -4.31
C PRO A 142 5.16 2.74 -3.11
N ALA A 143 5.73 2.82 -1.91
CA ALA A 143 5.11 2.31 -0.70
C ALA A 143 3.93 3.18 -0.25
N LEU A 144 4.04 4.51 -0.41
CA LEU A 144 2.96 5.45 -0.10
C LEU A 144 1.77 5.31 -1.05
N HIS A 145 2.01 5.09 -2.35
CA HIS A 145 0.92 4.77 -3.28
C HIS A 145 0.21 3.47 -2.91
N CYS A 146 0.95 2.47 -2.44
CA CYS A 146 0.37 1.22 -1.95
C CYS A 146 -0.50 1.47 -0.69
N LEU A 147 0.01 2.22 0.30
CA LEU A 147 -0.75 2.60 1.48
C LEU A 147 -2.00 3.42 1.14
N ALA A 148 -1.90 4.37 0.20
CA ALA A 148 -3.04 5.17 -0.25
C ALA A 148 -4.10 4.30 -0.94
N SER A 149 -3.67 3.30 -1.70
CA SER A 149 -4.56 2.33 -2.33
C SER A 149 -5.30 1.49 -1.28
N LEU A 150 -4.59 1.03 -0.23
CA LEU A 150 -5.19 0.28 0.87
C LEU A 150 -6.18 1.13 1.67
N GLN A 151 -5.83 2.38 1.96
CA GLN A 151 -6.72 3.36 2.58
C GLN A 151 -7.98 3.58 1.74
N ALA A 152 -7.84 3.75 0.43
CA ALA A 152 -8.95 3.96 -0.47
C ALA A 152 -9.91 2.75 -0.48
N VAL A 153 -9.37 1.54 -0.57
CA VAL A 153 -10.19 0.31 -0.52
C VAL A 153 -10.93 0.19 0.81
N PHE A 154 -10.27 0.52 1.93
CA PHE A 154 -10.92 0.52 3.24
C PHE A 154 -12.07 1.53 3.35
N TRP A 155 -11.86 2.77 2.91
CA TRP A 155 -12.91 3.79 2.94
C TRP A 155 -14.06 3.46 2.00
N MET A 156 -13.80 2.84 0.84
CA MET A 156 -14.87 2.30 -0.01
C MET A 156 -15.68 1.21 0.71
N SER A 157 -15.02 0.33 1.47
CA SER A 157 -15.70 -0.75 2.20
C SER A 157 -16.50 -0.28 3.42
N THR A 158 -16.26 0.94 3.90
CA THR A 158 -16.87 1.52 5.11
C THR A 158 -17.76 2.74 4.82
N ASP A 159 -18.11 2.98 3.55
CA ASP A 159 -18.93 4.11 3.08
C ASP A 159 -18.39 5.51 3.45
N ARG A 160 -17.06 5.64 3.54
CA ARG A 160 -16.36 6.91 3.83
C ARG A 160 -15.96 7.63 2.54
N LEU A 161 -16.91 7.81 1.63
CA LEU A 161 -16.65 8.33 0.27
C LEU A 161 -16.16 9.78 0.23
N GLU A 162 -16.56 10.60 1.21
CA GLU A 162 -16.08 11.98 1.34
C GLU A 162 -14.56 12.02 1.60
N ASP A 163 -14.08 11.20 2.54
CA ASP A 163 -12.65 11.10 2.87
C ASP A 163 -11.84 10.56 1.69
N LEU A 164 -12.38 9.58 0.96
CA LEU A 164 -11.77 9.07 -0.27
C LEU A 164 -11.63 10.16 -1.34
N THR A 165 -12.68 10.96 -1.55
CA THR A 165 -12.68 12.03 -2.54
C THR A 165 -11.59 13.05 -2.24
N LEU A 166 -11.46 13.43 -0.96
CA LEU A 166 -10.45 14.37 -0.50
C LEU A 166 -9.02 13.82 -0.64
N LEU A 167 -8.80 12.54 -0.35
CA LEU A 167 -7.50 11.90 -0.57
C LEU A 167 -7.11 11.90 -2.05
N LEU A 168 -8.05 11.54 -2.94
CA LEU A 168 -7.80 11.55 -4.39
C LEU A 168 -7.50 12.96 -4.92
N GLN A 169 -8.20 13.98 -4.42
CA GLN A 169 -7.92 15.38 -4.75
C GLN A 169 -6.51 15.80 -4.29
N THR A 170 -6.11 15.36 -3.09
CA THR A 170 -4.78 15.65 -2.53
C THR A 170 -3.68 14.98 -3.36
N LEU A 171 -3.87 13.71 -3.73
CA LEU A 171 -2.92 12.95 -4.56
C LEU A 171 -2.79 13.49 -5.99
N ASN A 172 -3.87 13.98 -6.59
CA ASN A 172 -3.87 14.50 -7.96
C ASN A 172 -3.29 15.93 -8.06
N GLY A 173 -2.92 16.55 -6.95
CA GLY A 173 -2.56 17.96 -6.89
C GLY A 173 -3.81 18.82 -7.09
N SER A 174 -4.18 19.58 -6.07
CA SER A 174 -5.32 20.50 -6.09
C SER A 174 -5.36 21.39 -7.36
N GLN A 175 -6.10 20.95 -8.37
CA GLN A 175 -6.47 21.73 -9.56
C GLN A 175 -7.99 21.94 -9.62
N VAL A 176 -8.64 22.07 -8.46
CA VAL A 176 -10.07 22.42 -8.41
C VAL A 176 -10.29 23.49 -7.34
N THR A 177 -10.05 24.74 -7.73
CA THR A 177 -11.08 25.78 -7.68
C THR A 177 -10.71 26.82 -8.73
N GLY A 178 -11.15 26.56 -9.95
CA GLY A 178 -11.29 27.64 -10.91
C GLY A 178 -12.32 28.61 -10.35
N GLU A 179 -11.95 29.87 -10.23
CA GLU A 179 -12.89 30.99 -10.33
C GLU A 179 -13.55 30.91 -11.71
N MET A 180 -14.52 30.02 -11.85
CA MET A 180 -15.39 29.99 -13.02
C MET A 180 -16.44 31.07 -12.79
N LYS A 181 -16.05 32.30 -13.13
CA LYS A 181 -16.99 33.40 -13.37
C LYS A 181 -18.08 32.85 -14.29
N MET A 182 -19.27 32.78 -13.71
CA MET A 182 -20.53 32.44 -14.34
C MET A 182 -20.69 33.26 -15.63
N ASN A 183 -20.66 32.59 -16.78
CA ASN A 183 -21.32 33.07 -17.98
C ASN A 183 -21.59 31.88 -18.91
N VAL A 184 -22.80 31.31 -18.79
CA VAL A 184 -23.34 30.35 -19.75
C VAL A 184 -24.59 30.97 -20.36
N PRO A 185 -24.62 31.24 -21.68
CA PRO A 185 -25.86 31.38 -22.42
C PRO A 185 -26.35 30.00 -22.91
N PRO A 186 -27.67 29.84 -23.15
CA PRO A 186 -28.30 28.53 -23.13
C PRO A 186 -28.37 27.91 -24.53
N HIS A 187 -27.80 26.72 -24.72
CA HIS A 187 -28.20 25.83 -25.81
C HIS A 187 -28.06 24.36 -25.38
N THR A 188 -29.21 23.68 -25.26
CA THR A 188 -29.35 22.22 -25.37
C THR A 188 -29.09 21.83 -26.84
N PRO A 189 -28.69 20.57 -27.23
CA PRO A 189 -29.45 19.39 -26.80
C PRO A 189 -28.78 17.98 -26.85
N LYS A 190 -29.57 17.01 -26.34
CA LYS A 190 -29.63 15.54 -26.58
C LYS A 190 -28.62 14.60 -25.89
N SER A 191 -29.17 13.89 -24.91
CA SER A 191 -28.68 12.63 -24.33
C SER A 191 -28.71 11.47 -25.34
N PRO A 192 -27.70 10.58 -25.32
CA PRO A 192 -27.86 9.17 -25.68
C PRO A 192 -28.18 8.32 -24.45
N ARG A 193 -28.97 7.26 -24.68
CA ARG A 193 -29.54 6.33 -23.70
C ARG A 193 -28.49 5.57 -22.88
N ALA A 194 -28.81 5.36 -21.61
CA ALA A 194 -28.06 4.58 -20.62
C ALA A 194 -28.26 3.05 -20.76
N SER A 195 -28.21 2.49 -21.96
CA SER A 195 -28.53 1.06 -22.18
C SER A 195 -27.41 0.19 -22.75
N ASP A 196 -26.24 0.74 -23.09
CA ASP A 196 -25.17 0.00 -23.80
C ASP A 196 -23.86 -0.20 -23.02
N MET A 197 -23.87 -0.12 -21.68
CA MET A 197 -22.64 -0.27 -20.86
C MET A 197 -22.77 -1.37 -19.78
N LEU A 198 -23.46 -2.47 -20.10
CA LEU A 198 -23.31 -3.72 -19.36
C LEU A 198 -22.37 -4.65 -20.13
N SER A 199 -21.44 -5.25 -19.39
CA SER A 199 -20.48 -6.29 -19.80
C SER A 199 -19.10 -5.79 -20.26
N LYS A 200 -18.21 -5.65 -19.28
CA LYS A 200 -16.86 -6.23 -19.28
C LYS A 200 -16.32 -6.19 -17.86
N HIS A 201 -15.89 -7.34 -17.36
CA HIS A 201 -15.02 -7.46 -16.19
C HIS A 201 -13.85 -6.49 -16.35
N SER A 202 -13.88 -5.40 -15.59
CA SER A 202 -12.77 -4.45 -15.52
C SER A 202 -12.25 -4.51 -14.09
N THR A 203 -11.17 -5.27 -13.92
CA THR A 203 -10.27 -5.13 -12.79
C THR A 203 -9.92 -3.65 -12.69
N PHE A 204 -10.39 -3.00 -11.63
CA PHE A 204 -10.13 -1.60 -11.33
C PHE A 204 -8.63 -1.42 -11.06
N SER A 205 -7.86 -1.19 -12.12
CA SER A 205 -6.43 -0.87 -12.05
C SER A 205 -6.27 0.64 -11.89
N ILE A 206 -6.43 1.17 -10.68
CA ILE A 206 -6.29 2.63 -10.46
C ILE A 206 -4.82 3.06 -10.34
N PHE A 207 -3.85 2.20 -10.01
CA PHE A 207 -2.48 2.70 -9.73
C PHE A 207 -1.37 1.78 -10.29
N PRO A 208 -0.61 2.24 -11.32
CA PRO A 208 0.25 1.36 -12.14
C PRO A 208 1.65 1.13 -11.58
N SER A 209 1.95 1.43 -10.31
CA SER A 209 3.33 1.37 -9.82
C SER A 209 3.42 1.01 -8.34
N CYS A 210 3.04 -0.23 -8.02
CA CYS A 210 3.53 -0.87 -6.81
C CYS A 210 4.96 -1.38 -7.04
N PRO A 211 5.85 -1.29 -6.04
CA PRO A 211 7.17 -1.90 -6.14
C PRO A 211 7.03 -3.42 -6.33
N SER A 212 7.94 -4.05 -7.06
CA SER A 212 7.90 -5.49 -7.38
C SER A 212 7.84 -6.42 -6.14
N SER A 213 8.19 -5.87 -4.98
CA SER A 213 8.14 -6.50 -3.65
C SER A 213 6.79 -6.37 -2.93
N CYS A 214 5.79 -5.69 -3.52
CA CYS A 214 4.41 -5.67 -3.05
C CYS A 214 3.60 -6.83 -3.67
N PHE A 215 2.56 -7.28 -2.96
CA PHE A 215 1.60 -8.28 -3.45
C PHE A 215 0.84 -7.87 -4.72
N LEU A 216 0.77 -6.57 -5.03
CA LEU A 216 -0.06 -5.99 -6.10
C LEU A 216 0.52 -6.14 -7.53
N MET A 217 1.56 -6.97 -7.72
CA MET A 217 2.05 -7.43 -9.04
C MET A 217 2.23 -8.94 -9.09
#